data_AF-A0A6J1PRZ8-F1
#
_entry.id   AF-A0A6J1PRZ8-F1
#
_cell.length_a   1.000
_cell.length_b   1.000
_cell.length_c   1.000
_cell.angle_alpha   90.00
_cell.angle_beta   90.00
_cell.angle_gamma   90.00
#
_symmetry.space_group_name_H-M   'P 1'
#
loop_
_entity.id
_entity.type
_entity.pdbx_description
1 polymer ?
#
loop_
_entity_poly.entity_id
_entity_poly.type
_entity_poly.pdbx_seq_one_letter_code
_entity_poly.pdbx_strand_id
1 'polypeptide(L)'
;MPNLKGSNEFQRRLYYYVVMSIILYGAPNWSEDSAAARRRQLPLRRAQRVTALRVVSAYRTVSLDAATMIAKIPPYFFVAECRKIVYTRIKELRGGDDWTIDAERDIKTEEEASMRR
;
A
#
# COMPACT_ATOMS: atom_id res chain seq x y z
N MET A 1 1.42 -20.26 -1.26
CA MET A 1 2.08 -20.51 0.04
C MET A 1 1.15 -21.32 0.94
N PRO A 2 1.53 -22.55 1.31
CA PRO A 2 0.82 -23.33 2.32
C PRO A 2 0.76 -22.58 3.67
N ASN A 3 -0.36 -22.69 4.37
CA ASN A 3 -0.51 -22.04 5.69
C ASN A 3 0.35 -22.74 6.75
N LEU A 4 0.52 -24.07 6.65
CA LEU A 4 1.30 -24.91 7.55
C LEU A 4 2.53 -25.47 6.81
N LYS A 5 3.68 -25.54 7.49
CA LYS A 5 4.91 -26.23 7.06
C LYS A 5 5.60 -25.74 5.77
N GLY A 6 5.92 -24.44 5.62
CA GLY A 6 6.78 -24.10 4.47
C GLY A 6 7.18 -22.66 4.19
N SER A 7 6.71 -21.65 4.93
CA SER A 7 7.14 -20.27 4.66
C SER A 7 7.34 -19.54 5.97
N ASN A 8 8.49 -18.89 6.14
CA ASN A 8 8.70 -17.99 7.28
C ASN A 8 7.85 -16.72 7.10
N GLU A 9 7.48 -16.03 8.18
CA GLU A 9 6.78 -14.75 8.15
C GLU A 9 7.51 -13.75 7.23
N PHE A 10 8.85 -13.71 7.31
CA PHE A 10 9.68 -12.85 6.48
C PHE A 10 9.42 -13.04 4.97
N GLN A 11 9.37 -14.28 4.49
CA GLN A 11 9.10 -14.57 3.08
C GLN A 11 7.69 -14.11 2.69
N ARG A 12 6.69 -14.37 3.53
CA ARG A 12 5.31 -13.94 3.28
C ARG A 12 5.19 -12.42 3.22
N ARG A 13 5.87 -11.70 4.12
CA ARG A 13 5.96 -10.24 4.11
C ARG A 13 6.64 -9.72 2.85
N LEU A 14 7.71 -10.38 2.39
CA LEU A 14 8.39 -10.00 1.14
C LEU A 14 7.41 -10.09 -0.05
N TYR A 15 6.67 -11.20 -0.19
CA TYR A 15 5.64 -11.32 -1.23
C TYR A 15 4.56 -10.26 -1.08
N TYR A 16 4.13 -9.95 0.14
CA TYR A 16 3.19 -8.87 0.38
C TYR A 16 3.73 -7.53 -0.14
N TYR A 17 4.97 -7.16 0.18
CA TYR A 17 5.56 -5.90 -0.28
C TYR A 17 5.69 -5.83 -1.80
N VAL A 18 6.01 -6.95 -2.46
CA VAL A 18 6.03 -7.05 -3.93
C VAL A 18 4.62 -6.86 -4.51
N VAL A 19 3.61 -7.52 -3.96
CA VAL A 19 2.23 -7.34 -4.44
C VAL A 19 1.76 -5.90 -4.21
N MET A 20 2.08 -5.33 -3.03
CA MET A 20 1.76 -3.96 -2.69
C MET A 20 2.42 -2.97 -3.65
N SER A 21 3.69 -3.17 -4.01
CA SER A 21 4.40 -2.29 -4.95
C SER A 21 3.78 -2.32 -6.34
N ILE A 22 3.39 -3.51 -6.84
CA ILE A 22 2.73 -3.68 -8.14
C ILE A 22 1.37 -2.97 -8.16
N ILE A 23 0.51 -3.21 -7.16
CA ILE A 23 -0.83 -2.60 -7.09
C ILE A 23 -0.71 -1.08 -7.04
N LEU A 24 0.22 -0.58 -6.23
CA LEU A 24 0.37 0.84 -5.96
C LEU A 24 1.28 1.57 -6.95
N TYR A 25 1.81 0.90 -7.98
CA TYR A 25 2.63 1.55 -9.01
C TYR A 25 1.84 2.63 -9.75
N GLY A 26 0.59 2.31 -10.11
CA GLY A 26 -0.32 3.24 -10.78
C GLY A 26 -1.20 4.07 -9.83
N ALA A 27 -0.93 4.06 -8.52
CA ALA A 27 -1.79 4.70 -7.51
C ALA A 27 -2.19 6.15 -7.83
N PRO A 28 -1.29 7.02 -8.34
CA PRO A 28 -1.67 8.40 -8.69
C PRO A 28 -2.79 8.50 -9.73
N ASN A 29 -2.95 7.50 -10.60
CA ASN A 29 -3.92 7.53 -11.67
C ASN A 29 -5.31 7.01 -11.25
N TRP A 30 -5.38 6.10 -10.28
CA TRP A 30 -6.64 5.43 -9.91
C TRP A 30 -7.12 5.72 -8.47
N SER A 31 -6.29 6.31 -7.62
CA SER A 31 -6.60 6.59 -6.20
C SER A 31 -7.91 7.38 -6.03
N GLU A 32 -8.07 8.46 -6.79
CA GLU A 32 -9.27 9.32 -6.78
C GLU A 32 -10.55 8.53 -7.13
N ASP A 33 -10.47 7.75 -8.20
CA ASP A 33 -11.59 6.92 -8.66
C ASP A 33 -12.00 5.90 -7.60
N SER A 34 -11.02 5.33 -6.88
CA SER A 34 -11.27 4.39 -5.80
C SER A 34 -11.84 5.06 -4.55
N ALA A 35 -11.52 6.33 -4.30
CA ALA A 35 -12.08 7.13 -3.21
C ALA A 35 -13.54 7.51 -3.47
N ALA A 36 -13.93 7.72 -4.73
CA ALA A 36 -15.26 8.17 -5.12
C ALA A 36 -16.39 7.18 -4.76
N ALA A 37 -16.13 5.87 -4.70
CA ALA A 37 -17.16 4.90 -4.33
C ALA A 37 -16.60 3.61 -3.72
N ARG A 38 -17.23 3.15 -2.63
CA ARG A 38 -16.83 1.90 -1.96
C ARG A 38 -16.91 0.66 -2.85
N ARG A 39 -17.81 0.65 -3.84
CA ARG A 39 -17.91 -0.43 -4.83
C ARG A 39 -16.64 -0.54 -5.68
N ARG A 40 -16.01 0.59 -6.02
CA ARG A 40 -14.76 0.65 -6.81
C ARG A 40 -13.55 0.14 -6.02
N GLN A 41 -13.65 0.12 -4.68
CA GLN A 41 -12.63 -0.47 -3.80
C GLN A 41 -12.73 -2.00 -3.69
N LEU A 42 -13.80 -2.64 -4.19
CA LEU A 42 -13.98 -4.09 -4.03
C LEU A 42 -12.80 -4.92 -4.58
N PRO A 43 -12.24 -4.65 -5.76
CA PRO A 43 -11.08 -5.38 -6.26
C PRO A 43 -9.86 -5.22 -5.35
N LEU A 44 -9.61 -3.99 -4.87
CA LEU A 44 -8.52 -3.67 -3.94
C LEU A 44 -8.69 -4.39 -2.60
N ARG A 45 -9.89 -4.36 -2.02
CA ARG A 45 -10.20 -5.05 -0.75
C ARG A 45 -10.07 -6.58 -0.90
N ARG A 46 -10.42 -7.14 -2.05
CA ARG A 46 -10.21 -8.58 -2.34
C ARG A 46 -8.73 -8.92 -2.42
N ALA A 47 -7.94 -8.14 -3.16
CA ALA A 47 -6.49 -8.32 -3.26
C ALA A 47 -5.83 -8.20 -1.88
N GLN A 48 -6.19 -7.16 -1.12
CA GLN A 48 -5.71 -6.93 0.24
C GLN A 48 -6.08 -8.07 1.20
N ARG A 49 -7.29 -8.62 1.10
CA ARG A 49 -7.69 -9.77 1.93
C ARG A 49 -6.82 -10.98 1.64
N VAL A 50 -6.60 -11.29 0.36
CA VAL A 50 -5.80 -12.45 -0.04
C VAL A 50 -4.37 -12.30 0.47
N THR A 51 -3.74 -11.13 0.33
CA THR A 51 -2.38 -10.92 0.83
C THR A 51 -2.32 -10.94 2.36
N ALA A 52 -3.24 -10.27 3.05
CA ALA A 52 -3.26 -10.23 4.51
C ALA A 52 -3.41 -11.64 5.11
N LEU A 53 -4.35 -12.45 4.60
CA LEU A 53 -4.54 -13.84 5.04
C LEU A 53 -3.26 -14.68 4.85
N ARG A 54 -2.53 -14.45 3.75
CA ARG A 54 -1.26 -15.16 3.47
C ARG A 54 -0.13 -14.72 4.40
N VAL A 55 -0.06 -13.44 4.76
CA VAL A 55 0.95 -12.92 5.70
C VAL A 55 0.79 -13.54 7.08
N VAL A 56 -0.44 -13.60 7.59
CA VAL A 56 -0.74 -14.13 8.93
C VAL A 56 -1.03 -15.63 8.96
N SER A 57 -0.93 -16.33 7.82
CA SER A 57 -1.32 -17.74 7.67
C SER A 57 -2.75 -18.07 8.15
N ALA A 58 -3.66 -17.10 8.07
CA ALA A 58 -5.03 -17.25 8.57
C ALA A 58 -5.89 -18.10 7.63
N TYR A 59 -6.94 -18.70 8.20
CA TYR A 59 -7.97 -19.40 7.44
C TYR A 59 -8.88 -18.42 6.68
N ARG A 60 -9.52 -18.91 5.61
CA ARG A 60 -10.39 -18.11 4.73
C ARG A 60 -11.58 -17.43 5.43
N THR A 61 -11.98 -17.95 6.60
CA THR A 61 -13.10 -17.43 7.42
C THR A 61 -12.77 -16.12 8.12
N VAL A 62 -11.49 -15.80 8.33
CA VAL A 62 -11.09 -14.55 8.98
C VAL A 62 -11.48 -13.36 8.10
N SER A 63 -12.14 -12.37 8.71
CA SER A 63 -12.58 -11.15 8.02
C SER A 63 -11.39 -10.34 7.50
N LEU A 64 -11.62 -9.49 6.50
CA LEU A 64 -10.56 -8.61 5.97
C LEU A 64 -9.98 -7.73 7.08
N ASP A 65 -10.85 -7.08 7.85
CA ASP A 65 -10.44 -6.10 8.85
C ASP A 65 -9.60 -6.75 9.97
N ALA A 66 -9.98 -7.96 10.42
CA ALA A 66 -9.17 -8.72 11.37
C ALA A 66 -7.84 -9.17 10.76
N ALA A 67 -7.83 -9.66 9.52
CA ALA A 67 -6.62 -10.10 8.85
C ALA A 67 -5.61 -8.95 8.67
N THR A 68 -6.07 -7.77 8.24
CA THR A 68 -5.20 -6.59 8.06
C THR A 68 -4.70 -6.04 9.38
N MET A 69 -5.52 -6.07 10.43
CA MET A 69 -5.12 -5.64 11.77
C MET A 69 -4.01 -6.53 12.34
N ILE A 70 -4.16 -7.86 12.27
CA ILE A 70 -3.13 -8.80 12.73
C ILE A 70 -1.87 -8.70 11.86
N ALA A 71 -2.03 -8.52 10.54
CA ALA A 71 -0.91 -8.37 9.62
C ALA A 71 -0.16 -7.03 9.76
N LYS A 72 -0.74 -6.05 10.47
CA LYS A 72 -0.28 -4.65 10.54
C LYS A 72 -0.17 -4.02 9.15
N ILE A 73 -1.19 -4.27 8.31
CA ILE A 73 -1.26 -3.78 6.93
C ILE A 73 -2.30 -2.66 6.85
N PRO A 74 -1.90 -1.43 6.46
CA PRO A 74 -2.86 -0.35 6.27
C PRO A 74 -3.78 -0.62 5.06
N PRO A 75 -5.02 -0.10 5.06
CA PRO A 75 -5.91 -0.15 3.89
C PRO A 75 -5.26 0.41 2.63
N TYR A 76 -5.35 -0.29 1.50
CA TYR A 76 -4.66 0.13 0.26
C TYR A 76 -5.14 1.47 -0.30
N PHE A 77 -6.40 1.84 -0.11
CA PHE A 77 -6.91 3.14 -0.55
C PHE A 77 -6.19 4.30 0.15
N PHE A 78 -5.86 4.13 1.44
CA PHE A 78 -5.16 5.14 2.22
C PHE A 78 -3.72 5.30 1.73
N VAL A 79 -3.00 4.19 1.54
CA VAL A 79 -1.63 4.21 1.00
C VAL A 79 -1.59 4.78 -0.42
N ALA A 80 -2.62 4.49 -1.23
CA ALA A 80 -2.72 5.02 -2.58
C ALA A 80 -2.86 6.54 -2.60
N GLU A 81 -3.65 7.11 -1.70
CA GLU A 81 -3.79 8.57 -1.58
C GLU A 81 -2.47 9.22 -1.15
N CYS A 82 -1.77 8.66 -0.16
CA CYS A 82 -0.44 9.15 0.22
C CYS A 82 0.54 9.12 -0.97
N ARG A 83 0.54 8.05 -1.77
CA ARG A 83 1.38 7.97 -2.97
C ARG A 83 1.01 9.01 -4.03
N LYS A 84 -0.28 9.33 -4.18
CA LYS A 84 -0.73 10.38 -5.09
C LYS A 84 -0.24 11.75 -4.62
N ILE A 85 -0.33 12.05 -3.32
CA ILE A 85 0.17 13.30 -2.73
C ILE A 85 1.67 13.45 -3.02
N VAL A 86 2.48 12.44 -2.68
CA VAL A 86 3.93 12.42 -2.98
C VAL A 86 4.19 12.63 -4.47
N TYR A 87 3.49 11.89 -5.33
CA TYR A 87 3.65 12.00 -6.79
C TYR A 87 3.35 13.42 -7.29
N THR A 88 2.27 14.03 -6.80
CA THR A 88 1.85 15.38 -7.20
C THR A 88 2.88 16.42 -6.74
N ARG A 89 3.35 16.36 -5.48
CA ARG A 89 4.39 17.25 -4.95
C ARG A 89 5.69 17.14 -5.76
N ILE A 90 6.12 15.92 -6.06
CA ILE A 90 7.33 15.69 -6.88
C ILE A 90 7.14 16.19 -8.31
N LYS A 91 5.95 15.99 -8.89
CA LYS A 91 5.63 16.45 -10.25
C LYS A 91 5.67 17.99 -10.34
N GLU A 92 5.11 18.68 -9.34
CA GLU A 92 5.17 20.14 -9.23
C GLU A 92 6.60 20.64 -9.05
N LEU A 93 7.38 20.00 -8.16
CA LEU A 93 8.80 20.33 -7.94
C LEU A 93 9.62 20.18 -9.22
N ARG A 94 9.41 19.11 -9.98
CA ARG A 94 10.08 18.87 -11.28
C ARG A 94 9.62 19.81 -12.38
N GLY A 95 8.44 20.43 -12.23
CA GLY A 95 7.94 21.45 -13.15
C GLY A 95 8.53 22.84 -12.91
N GLY A 96 9.18 23.06 -11.76
CA GLY A 96 9.91 24.29 -11.44
C GLY A 96 11.42 24.13 -11.59
N ASP A 97 12.15 25.24 -11.43
CA ASP A 97 13.62 25.27 -11.53
C ASP A 97 14.34 24.80 -10.25
N ASP A 98 13.62 24.60 -9.15
CA ASP A 98 14.17 24.27 -7.81
C ASP A 98 14.35 22.76 -7.56
N TRP A 99 14.24 21.91 -8.59
CA TRP A 99 14.34 20.46 -8.40
C TRP A 99 15.76 20.04 -8.02
N THR A 100 15.89 19.43 -6.83
CA THR A 100 17.12 18.79 -6.35
C THR A 100 16.81 17.38 -5.87
N ILE A 101 17.78 16.46 -5.98
CA ILE A 101 17.65 15.08 -5.48
C ILE A 101 17.30 15.06 -3.99
N ASP A 102 17.88 15.97 -3.22
CA ASP A 102 17.65 16.06 -1.77
C ASP A 102 16.25 16.60 -1.44
N ALA A 103 15.74 17.58 -2.19
CA ALA A 103 14.35 18.03 -2.04
C ALA A 103 13.33 16.92 -2.33
N GLU A 104 13.59 16.05 -3.32
CA GLU A 104 12.74 14.88 -3.56
C GLU A 104 12.83 13.83 -2.43
N ARG A 105 14.01 13.68 -1.81
CA ARG A 105 14.19 12.79 -0.65
C ARG A 105 13.46 13.32 0.57
N ASP A 106 13.51 14.63 0.80
CA ASP A 106 12.84 15.29 1.93
C ASP A 106 11.31 15.12 1.85
N ILE A 107 10.72 15.28 0.66
CA ILE A 107 9.29 15.00 0.45
C ILE A 107 8.95 13.54 0.81
N LYS A 108 9.81 12.58 0.44
CA LYS A 108 9.59 11.16 0.75
C LYS A 108 9.75 10.86 2.24
N THR A 109 10.72 11.45 2.91
CA THR A 109 10.95 11.25 4.36
C THR A 109 9.86 11.90 5.21
N GLU A 110 9.39 13.09 4.84
CA GLU A 110 8.23 13.76 5.45
C GLU A 110 6.98 12.87 5.42
N GLU A 111 6.72 12.25 4.26
CA GLU A 111 5.56 11.41 4.03
C GLU A 111 5.70 10.05 4.75
N GLU A 112 6.89 9.46 4.77
CA GLU A 112 7.16 8.28 5.59
C GLU A 112 6.99 8.57 7.09
N ALA A 113 7.40 9.75 7.56
CA ALA A 113 7.19 10.18 8.94
C ALA A 113 5.70 10.39 9.24
N SER A 114 4.94 10.94 8.30
CA SER A 114 3.49 11.14 8.41
C SER A 114 2.71 9.81 8.42
N MET A 115 3.16 8.81 7.67
CA MET A 115 2.57 7.46 7.68
C MET A 115 2.88 6.63 8.95
N ARG A 116 3.88 7.03 9.74
CA ARG A 116 4.27 6.35 10.99
C ARG A 116 3.64 6.96 12.25
N ARG A 117 2.98 8.12 12.15
CA ARG A 117 2.24 8.77 13.25
C ARG A 117 0.86 8.15 13.42
#